data_AF-A0A1S8RX48-F1
#
_entry.id   AF-A0A1S8RX48-F1
#
_cell.length_a   1.000
_cell.length_b   1.000
_cell.length_c   1.000
_cell.angle_alpha   90.00
_cell.angle_beta   90.00
_cell.angle_gamma   90.00
#
_symmetry.space_group_name_H-M   'P 1'
#
loop_
_entity.id
_entity.type
_entity.pdbx_description
1 polymer ?
#
loop_
_entity_poly.entity_id
_entity_poly.type
_entity_poly.pdbx_seq_one_letter_code
_entity_poly.pdbx_strand_id
1 'polypeptide(L)'
;MKHKFSRGLIALGIAVSTLVTFKPMRVSAEWLKNYDGNWRYIEGYTYATGWRQIGANWYFFDPYGLMRTGWISSNGEWYYADLSGAMQTGVIQIEGKIYLFSSNGALQKGTNIINGKIFNFGDDGACIGSDYPVPDKGFDYYGNNSIPYVPSQIVSEDGNMSNSIPADGLNPAKKQYKVKFKDPDAENSDDELLKTKTVDEDTMITLYKPAKSGYSFVEWNTKSDGDGTSYEYDDRIKVKENITLYAQWEKNNSSSTDDSVKVKSIIVTGANGLSEIKTKDGTLQMTKLVVPNTATTQTVTWSVVNGITGEATISSNGKLTAVANGTVTVKATANDGSGVFGSAVITISGQ
;
A
#
# COMPACT_ATOMS: atom_id res chain seq x y z
N MET A 1 -47.41 -68.95 -43.98
CA MET A 1 -48.21 -67.91 -43.30
C MET A 1 -47.27 -67.11 -42.39
N LYS A 2 -47.17 -65.78 -42.61
CA LYS A 2 -46.68 -64.69 -41.70
C LYS A 2 -45.20 -64.72 -41.22
N HIS A 3 -44.32 -63.81 -41.70
CA HIS A 3 -43.90 -62.51 -41.12
C HIS A 3 -43.16 -62.64 -39.76
N LYS A 4 -42.00 -62.02 -39.44
CA LYS A 4 -41.53 -60.63 -39.68
C LYS A 4 -40.05 -60.45 -39.22
N PHE A 5 -39.41 -59.39 -39.72
CA PHE A 5 -38.09 -58.81 -39.40
C PHE A 5 -37.90 -58.31 -37.95
N SER A 6 -36.64 -58.25 -37.49
CA SER A 6 -36.03 -57.01 -36.93
C SER A 6 -34.50 -57.05 -36.89
N ARG A 7 -33.90 -55.87 -37.10
CA ARG A 7 -32.46 -55.55 -37.20
C ARG A 7 -31.90 -55.17 -35.81
N GLY A 8 -30.62 -55.40 -35.57
CA GLY A 8 -29.88 -54.88 -34.42
C GLY A 8 -28.44 -54.53 -34.79
N LEU A 9 -28.04 -53.29 -34.48
CA LEU A 9 -26.88 -52.53 -34.94
C LEU A 9 -25.51 -53.03 -34.43
N ILE A 10 -24.48 -52.72 -35.21
CA ILE A 10 -23.05 -52.71 -34.85
C ILE A 10 -22.79 -51.58 -33.85
N ALA A 11 -22.02 -51.83 -32.79
CA ALA A 11 -21.38 -50.78 -31.99
C ALA A 11 -19.88 -51.10 -31.82
N LEU A 12 -19.07 -50.42 -32.63
CA LEU A 12 -17.61 -50.40 -32.56
C LEU A 12 -17.21 -49.40 -31.46
N GLY A 13 -16.74 -49.88 -30.31
CA GLY A 13 -16.28 -49.02 -29.23
C GLY A 13 -14.91 -48.41 -29.54
N ILE A 14 -14.86 -47.11 -29.85
CA ILE A 14 -13.62 -46.34 -29.92
C ILE A 14 -13.29 -45.86 -28.50
N ALA A 15 -12.23 -46.38 -27.90
CA ALA A 15 -11.68 -45.86 -26.66
C ALA A 15 -10.85 -44.60 -26.97
N VAL A 16 -11.40 -43.43 -26.66
CA VAL A 16 -10.64 -42.17 -26.67
C VAL A 16 -9.90 -42.08 -25.34
N SER A 17 -8.61 -42.42 -25.33
CA SER A 17 -7.75 -42.11 -24.17
C SER A 17 -7.31 -40.65 -24.25
N THR A 18 -7.89 -39.78 -23.44
CA THR A 18 -7.33 -38.44 -23.25
C THR A 18 -6.05 -38.57 -22.41
N LEU A 19 -4.91 -38.23 -23.01
CA LEU A 19 -3.70 -37.93 -22.25
C LEU A 19 -3.97 -36.67 -21.42
N VAL A 20 -4.19 -36.84 -20.11
CA VAL A 20 -4.10 -35.72 -19.17
C VAL A 20 -2.62 -35.43 -18.97
N THR A 21 -2.12 -34.39 -19.63
CA THR A 21 -0.81 -33.82 -19.29
C THR A 21 -0.94 -33.16 -17.92
N PHE A 22 -0.52 -33.84 -16.85
CA PHE A 22 -0.22 -33.19 -15.59
C PHE A 22 0.96 -32.24 -15.83
N LYS A 23 0.69 -30.94 -15.94
CA LYS A 23 1.75 -29.94 -15.71
C LYS A 23 2.25 -30.18 -14.28
N PRO A 24 3.55 -30.35 -14.04
CA PRO A 24 4.05 -30.51 -12.68
C PRO A 24 3.56 -29.33 -11.83
N MET A 25 3.01 -29.62 -10.65
CA MET A 25 2.66 -28.61 -9.66
C MET A 25 3.89 -27.73 -9.41
N ARG A 26 3.76 -26.41 -9.59
CA ARG A 26 4.76 -25.48 -9.09
C ARG A 26 4.82 -25.64 -7.57
N VAL A 27 5.81 -26.37 -7.06
CA VAL A 27 6.29 -26.23 -5.67
C VAL A 27 7.12 -24.94 -5.62
N SER A 28 6.48 -23.83 -5.98
CA SER A 28 7.11 -22.52 -6.07
C SER A 28 6.37 -21.65 -5.10
N ALA A 29 7.07 -21.23 -4.06
CA ALA A 29 6.63 -20.12 -3.23
C ALA A 29 7.36 -18.87 -3.71
N GLU A 30 6.63 -17.81 -4.03
CA GLU A 30 7.23 -16.61 -4.61
C GLU A 30 6.58 -15.34 -4.09
N TRP A 31 7.42 -14.33 -3.90
CA TRP A 31 6.97 -12.98 -3.63
C TRP A 31 6.36 -12.39 -4.89
N LEU A 32 5.09 -11.99 -4.80
CA LEU A 32 4.38 -11.32 -5.86
C LEU A 32 4.04 -9.90 -5.41
N LYS A 33 4.61 -8.90 -6.06
CA LYS A 33 4.20 -7.52 -5.85
C LYS A 33 2.93 -7.27 -6.65
N ASN A 34 1.85 -6.90 -5.98
CA ASN A 34 0.64 -6.46 -6.62
C ASN A 34 0.82 -5.07 -7.22
N TYR A 35 -0.25 -4.61 -7.84
CA TYR A 35 -0.22 -3.41 -8.63
C TYR A 35 -0.20 -2.10 -7.84
N ASP A 36 -0.78 -2.13 -6.65
CA ASP A 36 -0.78 -1.04 -5.66
C ASP A 36 0.56 -1.00 -4.88
N GLY A 37 1.56 -1.75 -5.35
CA GLY A 37 2.88 -1.83 -4.75
C GLY A 37 2.95 -2.66 -3.46
N ASN A 38 1.84 -3.26 -3.04
CA ASN A 38 1.72 -4.17 -1.91
C ASN A 38 2.25 -5.56 -2.26
N TRP A 39 2.86 -6.23 -1.29
CA TRP A 39 3.43 -7.56 -1.52
C TRP A 39 2.44 -8.66 -1.15
N ARG A 40 2.43 -9.77 -1.89
CA ARG A 40 1.83 -11.04 -1.52
C ARG A 40 2.90 -12.12 -1.55
N TYR A 41 2.66 -13.21 -0.85
CA TYR A 41 3.45 -14.42 -0.97
C TYR A 41 2.56 -15.54 -1.46
N ILE A 42 2.88 -16.07 -2.65
CA ILE A 42 2.11 -17.14 -3.28
C ILE A 42 2.68 -18.48 -2.82
N GLU A 43 1.81 -19.38 -2.35
CA GLU A 43 2.14 -20.74 -1.92
C GLU A 43 1.32 -21.71 -2.77
N GLY A 44 1.91 -22.24 -3.85
CA GLY A 44 1.20 -23.10 -4.79
C GLY A 44 0.13 -22.35 -5.60
N TYR A 45 -1.15 -22.66 -5.39
CA TYR A 45 -2.29 -22.00 -6.05
C TYR A 45 -3.02 -20.98 -5.16
N THR A 46 -2.50 -20.72 -3.95
CA THR A 46 -3.09 -19.77 -2.99
C THR A 46 -2.07 -18.71 -2.56
N TYR A 47 -2.52 -17.68 -1.85
CA TYR A 47 -1.66 -16.72 -1.16
C TYR A 47 -1.57 -17.02 0.34
N ALA A 48 -0.47 -16.62 0.94
CA ALA A 48 -0.26 -16.63 2.39
C ALA A 48 -1.22 -15.68 3.09
N THR A 49 -1.70 -16.07 4.26
CA THR A 49 -2.44 -15.23 5.21
C THR A 49 -1.93 -15.46 6.63
N GLY A 50 -2.04 -14.44 7.48
CA GLY A 50 -1.49 -14.42 8.83
C GLY A 50 0.04 -14.44 8.83
N TRP A 51 0.61 -14.90 9.94
CA TRP A 51 2.06 -15.02 10.11
C TRP A 51 2.64 -16.12 9.22
N ARG A 52 3.72 -15.79 8.51
CA ARG A 52 4.55 -16.74 7.75
C ARG A 52 6.02 -16.45 7.96
N GLN A 53 6.78 -17.53 8.16
CA GLN A 53 8.22 -17.47 8.16
C GLN A 53 8.72 -17.71 6.73
N ILE A 54 9.44 -16.73 6.17
CA ILE A 54 9.97 -16.79 4.81
C ILE A 54 11.46 -16.48 4.90
N GLY A 55 12.30 -17.49 4.63
CA GLY A 55 13.72 -17.41 4.94
C GLY A 55 13.95 -17.27 6.45
N ALA A 56 14.74 -16.28 6.85
CA ALA A 56 15.05 -16.03 8.26
C ALA A 56 14.03 -15.11 8.97
N ASN A 57 13.10 -14.51 8.22
CA ASN A 57 12.24 -13.44 8.74
C ASN A 57 10.78 -13.90 8.85
N TRP A 58 10.06 -13.30 9.80
CA TRP A 58 8.61 -13.42 9.91
C TRP A 58 7.93 -12.25 9.21
N TYR A 59 6.85 -12.56 8.50
CA TYR A 59 6.02 -11.61 7.76
C TYR A 59 4.56 -11.83 8.14
N PHE A 60 3.76 -10.77 8.15
CA PHE A 60 2.32 -10.86 8.39
C PHE A 60 1.56 -10.49 7.13
N PHE A 61 0.63 -11.35 6.73
CA PHE A 61 -0.27 -11.13 5.61
C PHE A 61 -1.70 -10.96 6.13
N ASP A 62 -2.43 -9.98 5.62
CA ASP A 62 -3.84 -9.79 5.96
C ASP A 62 -4.73 -10.90 5.37
N PRO A 63 -6.05 -10.93 5.69
CA PRO A 63 -6.96 -11.95 5.14
C PRO A 63 -7.07 -11.96 3.60
N TYR A 64 -6.66 -10.89 2.92
CA TYR A 64 -6.63 -10.76 1.46
C TYR A 64 -5.25 -11.09 0.86
N GLY A 65 -4.31 -11.52 1.71
CA GLY A 65 -2.96 -11.93 1.34
C GLY A 65 -1.98 -10.79 1.12
N LEU A 66 -2.32 -9.56 1.53
CA LEU A 66 -1.42 -8.41 1.43
C LEU A 66 -0.50 -8.36 2.65
N MET A 67 0.80 -8.26 2.39
CA MET A 67 1.85 -8.13 3.40
C MET A 67 1.69 -6.80 4.13
N ARG A 68 1.70 -6.84 5.46
CA ARG A 68 1.63 -5.66 6.31
C ARG A 68 3.01 -5.24 6.77
N THR A 69 3.18 -3.94 6.96
CA THR A 69 4.36 -3.30 7.57
C THR A 69 3.89 -2.38 8.71
N GLY A 70 4.82 -1.88 9.50
CA GLY A 70 4.52 -1.05 10.67
C GLY A 70 3.89 -1.82 11.82
N TRP A 71 3.06 -1.14 12.60
CA TRP A 71 2.34 -1.74 13.73
C TRP A 71 1.29 -2.74 13.28
N ILE A 72 1.34 -3.94 13.83
CA ILE A 72 0.45 -5.06 13.53
C ILE A 72 -0.22 -5.52 14.83
N SER A 73 -1.55 -5.56 14.84
CA SER A 73 -2.33 -6.16 15.93
C SER A 73 -2.79 -7.55 15.51
N SER A 74 -2.42 -8.57 16.27
CA SER A 74 -2.76 -9.97 15.98
C SER A 74 -3.01 -10.71 17.29
N ASN A 75 -4.17 -11.38 17.40
CA ASN A 75 -4.55 -12.18 18.57
C ASN A 75 -4.45 -11.45 19.93
N GLY A 76 -4.70 -10.14 19.95
CA GLY A 76 -4.63 -9.32 21.17
C GLY A 76 -3.23 -8.83 21.53
N GLU A 77 -2.21 -9.18 20.75
CA GLU A 77 -0.84 -8.71 20.90
C GLU A 77 -0.47 -7.71 19.80
N TRP A 78 0.55 -6.89 20.06
CA TRP A 78 1.09 -5.92 19.12
C TRP A 78 2.49 -6.35 18.67
N TYR A 79 2.78 -6.12 17.39
CA TYR A 79 4.02 -6.45 16.72
C TYR A 79 4.44 -5.26 15.86
N TYR A 80 5.70 -5.23 15.42
CA TYR A 80 6.18 -4.25 14.47
C TYR A 80 6.95 -4.92 13.34
N ALA A 81 6.60 -4.62 12.09
CA ALA A 81 7.34 -5.03 10.91
C ALA A 81 8.00 -3.81 10.25
N ASP A 82 9.26 -3.94 9.85
CA ASP A 82 9.94 -2.87 9.11
C ASP A 82 9.35 -2.73 7.69
N LEU A 83 9.87 -1.77 6.92
CA LEU A 83 9.40 -1.52 5.55
C LEU A 83 9.65 -2.67 4.56
N SER A 84 10.51 -3.63 4.89
CA SER A 84 10.66 -4.86 4.11
C SER A 84 9.57 -5.88 4.45
N GLY A 85 8.78 -5.66 5.50
CA GLY A 85 7.81 -6.59 6.06
C GLY A 85 8.37 -7.52 7.13
N ALA A 86 9.68 -7.44 7.39
CA ALA A 86 10.32 -8.29 8.39
C ALA A 86 9.91 -7.83 9.80
N MET A 87 9.37 -8.77 10.58
CA MET A 87 9.03 -8.58 11.98
C MET A 87 10.29 -8.25 12.80
N GLN A 88 10.18 -7.26 13.67
CA GLN A 88 11.25 -6.85 14.58
C GLN A 88 11.12 -7.56 15.93
N THR A 89 12.27 -7.76 16.56
CA THR A 89 12.43 -8.31 17.92
C THR A 89 13.51 -7.50 18.63
N GLY A 90 13.55 -7.54 19.96
CA GLY A 90 14.55 -6.80 20.75
C GLY A 90 14.12 -5.37 21.09
N VAL A 91 15.09 -4.53 21.43
CA VAL A 91 14.86 -3.12 21.82
C VAL A 91 14.86 -2.26 20.56
N ILE A 92 13.73 -1.65 20.24
CA ILE A 92 13.56 -0.93 18.99
C ILE A 92 13.09 0.50 19.28
N GLN A 93 13.74 1.48 18.68
CA GLN A 93 13.26 2.86 18.70
C GLN A 93 12.33 3.10 17.50
N ILE A 94 11.09 3.52 17.75
CA ILE A 94 10.10 3.83 16.71
C ILE A 94 9.57 5.22 17.03
N GLU A 95 9.68 6.16 16.09
CA GLU A 95 9.18 7.53 16.29
C GLU A 95 9.79 8.24 17.53
N GLY A 96 11.05 7.94 17.84
CA GLY A 96 11.77 8.49 19.00
C GLY A 96 11.40 7.83 20.34
N LYS A 97 10.37 6.98 20.37
CA LYS A 97 10.00 6.18 21.55
C LYS A 97 10.68 4.82 21.50
N ILE A 98 11.03 4.27 22.65
CA ILE A 98 11.72 2.98 22.76
C ILE A 98 10.72 1.90 23.17
N TYR A 99 10.72 0.79 22.44
CA TYR A 99 9.83 -0.35 22.64
C TYR A 99 10.66 -1.63 22.82
N LEU A 100 10.10 -2.62 23.53
CA LEU A 100 10.69 -3.95 23.64
C LEU A 100 9.77 -4.97 23.00
N PHE A 101 10.30 -5.75 22.06
CA PHE A 101 9.62 -6.87 21.44
C PHE A 101 10.31 -8.17 21.86
N SER A 102 9.53 -9.18 22.27
CA SER A 102 10.09 -10.48 22.66
C SER A 102 10.68 -11.22 21.46
N SER A 103 11.30 -12.38 21.69
CA SER A 103 11.83 -13.24 20.62
C SER A 103 10.75 -13.75 19.66
N ASN A 104 9.48 -13.78 20.07
CA ASN A 104 8.35 -14.10 19.19
C ASN A 104 7.75 -12.86 18.49
N GLY A 105 8.29 -11.66 18.74
CA GLY A 105 7.84 -10.39 18.16
C GLY A 105 6.75 -9.66 18.93
N ALA A 106 6.19 -10.23 20.00
CA ALA A 106 5.15 -9.58 20.78
C ALA A 106 5.70 -8.41 21.62
N LEU A 107 5.02 -7.26 21.54
CA LEU A 107 5.29 -6.04 22.30
C LEU A 107 5.17 -6.32 23.81
N GLN A 108 6.24 -6.02 24.54
CA GLN A 108 6.32 -6.15 25.98
C GLN A 108 5.81 -4.87 26.67
N LYS A 109 5.16 -5.07 27.81
CA LYS A 109 4.65 -4.01 28.69
C LYS A 109 5.09 -4.28 30.12
N GLY A 110 4.95 -3.29 30.99
CA GLY A 110 5.31 -3.40 32.40
C GLY A 110 6.82 -3.52 32.62
N THR A 111 7.21 -4.11 33.75
CA THR A 111 8.60 -4.23 34.19
C THR A 111 9.33 -5.35 33.46
N ASN A 112 10.46 -5.03 32.82
CA ASN A 112 11.28 -5.96 32.05
C ASN A 112 12.76 -5.81 32.43
N ILE A 113 13.53 -6.90 32.34
CA ILE A 113 14.98 -6.90 32.60
C ILE A 113 15.71 -7.02 31.27
N ILE A 114 16.56 -6.03 30.96
CA ILE A 114 17.38 -5.99 29.74
C ILE A 114 18.84 -5.83 30.20
N ASN A 115 19.70 -6.78 29.84
CA ASN A 115 21.13 -6.80 30.20
C ASN A 115 21.39 -6.60 31.71
N GLY A 116 20.55 -7.23 32.56
CA GLY A 116 20.69 -7.16 34.02
C GLY A 116 20.15 -5.89 34.67
N LYS A 117 19.52 -4.98 33.89
CA LYS A 117 18.93 -3.74 34.37
C LYS A 117 17.42 -3.72 34.17
N ILE A 118 16.70 -3.12 35.10
CA ILE A 118 15.24 -3.05 35.10
C ILE A 118 14.78 -1.81 34.31
N PHE A 119 13.84 -2.01 33.38
CA PHE A 119 13.17 -0.97 32.63
C PHE A 119 11.66 -1.14 32.70
N ASN A 120 10.91 -0.04 32.66
CA ASN A 120 9.45 -0.05 32.71
C ASN A 120 8.89 0.42 31.37
N PHE A 121 7.90 -0.31 30.87
CA PHE A 121 7.17 0.00 29.64
C PHE A 121 5.71 0.26 29.97
N GLY A 122 5.15 1.37 29.48
CA GLY A 122 3.78 1.79 29.75
C GLY A 122 2.73 0.89 29.08
N ASP A 123 1.46 1.23 29.26
CA ASP A 123 0.33 0.50 28.66
C ASP A 123 0.31 0.58 27.12
N ASP A 124 0.92 1.63 26.55
CA ASP A 124 1.17 1.79 25.11
C ASP A 124 2.45 1.06 24.64
N GLY A 125 3.17 0.42 25.57
CA GLY A 125 4.41 -0.31 25.34
C GLY A 125 5.66 0.57 25.20
N ALA A 126 5.55 1.89 25.31
CA ALA A 126 6.72 2.77 25.27
C ALA A 126 7.49 2.72 26.59
N CYS A 127 8.82 2.75 26.52
CA CYS A 127 9.70 2.84 27.68
C CYS A 127 9.46 4.16 28.42
N ILE A 128 9.28 4.09 29.73
CA ILE A 128 9.01 5.23 30.61
C ILE A 128 10.09 5.35 31.68
N GLY A 129 10.28 6.57 32.19
CA GLY A 129 11.28 6.90 33.20
C GLY A 129 12.43 7.75 32.64
N SER A 130 13.49 7.92 33.42
CA SER A 130 14.68 8.68 33.06
C SER A 130 15.82 7.82 32.50
N ASP A 131 15.64 6.50 32.53
CA ASP A 131 16.64 5.52 32.14
C ASP A 131 16.09 4.66 30.99
N TYR A 132 16.88 4.55 29.93
CA TYR A 132 16.43 3.97 28.67
C TYR A 132 17.37 2.87 28.21
N PRO A 133 16.85 1.72 27.75
CA PRO A 133 17.70 0.70 27.15
C PRO A 133 18.22 1.21 25.80
N VAL A 134 19.45 0.83 25.45
CA VAL A 134 20.05 1.16 24.16
C VAL A 134 19.30 0.39 23.07
N PRO A 135 18.70 1.05 22.06
CA PRO A 135 17.99 0.35 21.00
C PRO A 135 18.94 -0.36 20.05
N ASP A 136 18.57 -1.58 19.65
CA ASP A 136 19.27 -2.39 18.65
C ASP A 136 19.09 -1.80 17.23
N LYS A 137 17.92 -1.20 16.99
CA LYS A 137 17.54 -0.55 15.72
C LYS A 137 16.65 0.65 15.96
N GLY A 138 16.64 1.56 14.99
CA GLY A 138 15.75 2.72 14.94
C GLY A 138 14.91 2.74 13.67
N PHE A 139 13.66 3.16 13.81
CA PHE A 139 12.74 3.46 12.72
C PHE A 139 12.12 4.83 12.91
N ASP A 140 12.13 5.64 11.85
CA ASP A 140 11.41 6.90 11.84
C ASP A 140 9.89 6.68 11.74
N TYR A 141 9.12 7.77 11.75
CA TYR A 141 7.67 7.75 11.60
C TYR A 141 7.16 7.00 10.36
N TYR A 142 8.00 6.80 9.35
CA TYR A 142 7.62 6.21 8.08
C TYR A 142 8.17 4.78 7.97
N GLY A 143 8.76 4.25 9.05
CA GLY A 143 9.37 2.93 9.09
C GLY A 143 10.74 2.86 8.41
N ASN A 144 11.33 3.98 8.01
CA ASN A 144 12.69 3.99 7.46
C ASN A 144 13.70 3.76 8.58
N ASN A 145 14.77 3.05 8.28
CA ASN A 145 15.88 2.90 9.20
C ASN A 145 16.40 4.27 9.63
N SER A 146 16.47 4.48 10.94
CA SER A 146 17.09 5.64 11.56
C SER A 146 18.24 5.18 12.45
N ILE A 147 19.17 6.09 12.73
CA ILE A 147 20.21 5.84 13.72
C ILE A 147 19.53 5.89 15.08
N PRO A 148 19.48 4.79 15.85
CA PRO A 148 18.87 4.80 17.16
C PRO A 148 19.68 5.67 18.12
N TYR A 149 18.97 6.34 19.02
CA TYR A 149 19.56 7.11 20.11
C TYR A 149 18.83 6.83 21.42
N VAL A 150 19.54 7.02 22.54
CA VAL A 150 18.91 7.07 23.87
C VAL A 150 18.56 8.53 24.18
N PRO A 151 17.30 8.85 24.53
CA PRO A 151 16.88 10.23 24.82
C PRO A 151 17.75 10.94 25.87
N SER A 152 18.29 10.19 26.85
CA SER A 152 19.21 10.70 27.87
C SER A 152 20.56 11.18 27.33
N GLN A 153 20.94 10.84 26.09
CA GLN A 153 22.18 11.31 25.45
C GLN A 153 22.00 12.57 24.60
N ILE A 154 20.78 13.10 24.47
CA ILE A 154 20.50 14.29 23.65
C ILE A 154 20.59 15.59 24.48
N VAL A 155 20.66 15.51 25.81
CA VAL A 155 20.62 16.67 26.69
C VAL A 155 21.99 16.85 27.36
N SER A 156 22.79 17.83 26.94
CA SER A 156 23.73 18.47 27.87
C SER A 156 22.92 19.29 28.89
N GLU A 157 23.43 19.50 30.10
CA GLU A 157 22.77 20.24 31.20
C GLU A 157 22.23 21.64 30.80
N ASP A 158 22.64 22.17 29.64
CA ASP A 158 22.25 23.47 29.10
C ASP A 158 21.22 23.43 27.95
N GLY A 159 20.64 22.27 27.62
CA GLY A 159 19.51 22.16 26.67
C GLY A 159 19.84 22.30 25.17
N ASN A 160 21.12 22.23 24.77
CA ASN A 160 21.52 22.12 23.36
C ASN A 160 21.92 20.68 22.99
N MET A 161 21.61 20.25 21.75
CA MET A 161 22.08 18.96 21.22
C MET A 161 23.61 18.95 21.11
N SER A 162 24.26 17.94 21.70
CA SER A 162 25.73 17.82 21.72
C SER A 162 26.30 17.57 20.32
N ASN A 163 27.19 18.46 19.85
CA ASN A 163 27.96 18.35 18.61
C ASN A 163 29.07 17.26 18.63
N SER A 164 28.96 16.25 19.48
CA SER A 164 30.00 15.24 19.69
C SER A 164 29.75 13.91 18.94
N ILE A 165 28.88 13.89 17.93
CA ILE A 165 28.81 12.77 16.98
C ILE A 165 29.92 12.99 15.92
N PRO A 166 30.91 12.08 15.77
CA PRO A 166 32.05 12.30 14.88
C PRO A 166 31.60 12.49 13.42
N ALA A 167 32.06 13.57 12.80
CA ALA A 167 31.75 13.95 11.41
C ALA A 167 32.50 13.12 10.35
N ASP A 168 33.32 12.15 10.74
CA ASP A 168 34.16 11.40 9.79
C ASP A 168 33.50 10.05 9.44
N GLY A 169 32.92 10.02 8.23
CA GLY A 169 32.01 8.96 7.75
C GLY A 169 30.73 9.47 7.10
N LEU A 170 30.54 10.80 7.02
CA LEU A 170 29.40 11.44 6.37
C LEU A 170 29.35 11.08 4.88
N ASN A 171 28.41 10.19 4.53
CA ASN A 171 27.78 10.16 3.22
C ASN A 171 27.38 11.63 2.89
N PRO A 172 27.76 12.20 1.73
CA PRO A 172 27.48 13.61 1.42
C PRO A 172 26.01 13.92 1.69
N ALA A 173 25.74 15.10 2.29
CA ALA A 173 24.40 15.55 2.63
C ALA A 173 23.49 15.38 1.40
N LYS A 174 22.66 14.34 1.44
CA LYS A 174 21.71 14.03 0.38
C LYS A 174 20.81 15.24 0.21
N LYS A 175 20.49 15.58 -1.05
CA LYS A 175 19.55 16.69 -1.31
C LYS A 175 18.23 16.39 -0.61
N GLN A 176 17.60 17.36 0.02
CA GLN A 176 16.37 17.15 0.78
C GLN A 176 15.16 17.79 0.11
N TYR A 177 14.00 17.16 0.25
CA TYR A 177 12.72 17.60 -0.29
C TYR A 177 11.66 17.70 0.80
N LYS A 178 10.80 18.70 0.68
CA LYS A 178 9.67 18.94 1.58
C LYS A 178 8.39 18.38 0.97
N VAL A 179 7.72 17.55 1.74
CA VAL A 179 6.41 16.95 1.43
C VAL A 179 5.38 17.63 2.33
N LYS A 180 4.38 18.27 1.73
CA LYS A 180 3.27 18.91 2.45
C LYS A 180 1.97 18.17 2.16
N PHE A 181 1.18 17.94 3.19
CA PHE A 181 -0.15 17.36 3.13
C PHE A 181 -1.16 18.42 3.55
N LYS A 182 -2.12 18.72 2.69
CA LYS A 182 -3.07 19.81 2.90
C LYS A 182 -4.50 19.34 2.83
N ASP A 183 -5.37 19.98 3.61
CA ASP A 183 -6.81 19.94 3.44
C ASP A 183 -7.22 21.19 2.65
N PRO A 184 -7.59 21.07 1.36
CA PRO A 184 -8.00 22.22 0.56
C PRO A 184 -9.32 22.83 1.05
N ASP A 185 -10.13 22.05 1.79
CA ASP A 185 -11.44 22.44 2.31
C ASP A 185 -11.36 22.82 3.80
N ALA A 186 -10.17 23.18 4.31
CA ALA A 186 -10.02 23.68 5.67
C ALA A 186 -10.67 25.06 5.81
N GLU A 187 -11.45 25.27 6.87
CA GLU A 187 -12.11 26.56 7.13
C GLU A 187 -11.12 27.64 7.59
N ASN A 188 -9.99 27.23 8.19
CA ASN A 188 -8.94 28.11 8.69
C ASN A 188 -7.60 27.80 8.04
N SER A 189 -6.78 28.84 7.83
CA SER A 189 -5.42 28.70 7.27
C SER A 189 -4.50 27.81 8.12
N ASP A 190 -4.75 27.76 9.42
CA ASP A 190 -3.94 26.96 10.36
C ASP A 190 -4.31 25.47 10.29
N ASP A 191 -5.53 25.14 9.83
CA ASP A 191 -6.02 23.78 9.63
C ASP A 191 -5.77 23.27 8.20
N GLU A 192 -5.38 24.17 7.28
CA GLU A 192 -5.07 23.84 5.88
C GLU A 192 -3.92 22.84 5.78
N LEU A 193 -2.98 22.85 6.73
CA LEU A 193 -1.81 21.98 6.71
C LEU A 193 -2.00 20.79 7.65
N LEU A 194 -2.43 19.67 7.08
CA LEU A 194 -2.57 18.40 7.80
C LEU A 194 -1.24 17.88 8.32
N LYS A 195 -0.19 17.92 7.48
CA LYS A 195 1.16 17.45 7.84
C LYS A 195 2.24 18.05 6.95
N THR A 196 3.47 18.15 7.47
CA THR A 196 4.66 18.46 6.66
C THR A 196 5.84 17.60 7.10
N LYS A 197 6.68 17.22 6.14
CA LYS A 197 7.94 16.52 6.41
C LYS A 197 9.04 16.91 5.43
N THR A 198 10.29 16.85 5.88
CA THR A 198 11.49 16.84 5.04
C THR A 198 12.01 15.41 4.88
N VAL A 199 12.34 15.00 3.66
CA VAL A 199 12.91 13.68 3.32
C VAL A 199 14.17 13.84 2.47
N ASP A 200 15.09 12.88 2.54
CA ASP A 200 16.25 12.85 1.65
C ASP A 200 15.83 12.47 0.22
N GLU A 201 16.61 12.85 -0.77
CA GLU A 201 16.41 12.51 -2.17
C GLU A 201 16.33 11.00 -2.35
N ASP A 202 15.50 10.60 -3.31
CA ASP A 202 15.22 9.20 -3.61
C ASP A 202 14.53 8.40 -2.49
N THR A 203 14.17 9.04 -1.37
CA THR A 203 13.36 8.40 -0.31
C THR A 203 11.97 8.06 -0.84
N MET A 204 11.55 6.82 -0.58
CA MET A 204 10.16 6.39 -0.76
C MET A 204 9.37 6.74 0.50
N ILE A 205 8.24 7.41 0.35
CA ILE A 205 7.30 7.62 1.47
C ILE A 205 6.04 6.81 1.22
N THR A 206 5.55 6.14 2.26
CA THR A 206 4.18 5.63 2.29
C THR A 206 3.27 6.77 2.72
N LEU A 207 2.18 6.98 2.00
CA LEU A 207 1.18 7.98 2.38
C LEU A 207 0.39 7.49 3.61
N TYR A 208 -0.56 8.30 4.08
CA TYR A 208 -1.41 7.93 5.21
C TYR A 208 -2.85 8.32 4.96
N LYS A 209 -3.80 7.73 5.71
CA LYS A 209 -5.23 8.07 5.60
C LYS A 209 -5.57 9.17 6.60
N PRO A 210 -5.84 10.40 6.18
CA PRO A 210 -6.31 11.45 7.08
C PRO A 210 -7.78 11.19 7.46
N ALA A 211 -8.21 11.77 8.57
CA ALA A 211 -9.60 11.74 9.03
C ALA A 211 -10.16 13.16 9.11
N LYS A 212 -11.38 13.34 8.62
CA LYS A 212 -12.12 14.60 8.70
C LYS A 212 -13.57 14.30 9.10
N SER A 213 -14.05 14.95 10.16
CA SER A 213 -15.39 14.69 10.69
C SER A 213 -16.46 15.00 9.65
N GLY A 214 -17.39 14.05 9.42
CA GLY A 214 -18.44 14.22 8.41
C GLY A 214 -17.97 14.05 6.96
N TYR A 215 -16.74 13.58 6.72
CA TYR A 215 -16.23 13.29 5.38
C TYR A 215 -15.52 11.92 5.35
N SER A 216 -15.49 11.32 4.17
CA SER A 216 -14.69 10.15 3.82
C SER A 216 -13.51 10.59 2.97
N PHE A 217 -12.31 10.15 3.33
CA PHE A 217 -11.12 10.40 2.53
C PHE A 217 -11.20 9.60 1.23
N VAL A 218 -11.01 10.27 0.09
CA VAL A 218 -11.03 9.67 -1.25
C VAL A 218 -9.62 9.31 -1.68
N GLU A 219 -8.72 10.30 -1.77
CA GLU A 219 -7.33 10.13 -2.21
C GLU A 219 -6.49 11.37 -1.89
N TRP A 220 -5.16 11.26 -2.02
CA TRP A 220 -4.25 12.39 -2.12
C TRP A 220 -4.13 12.82 -3.58
N ASN A 221 -4.07 14.12 -3.85
CA ASN A 221 -3.88 14.64 -5.21
C ASN A 221 -2.81 15.73 -5.25
N THR A 222 -2.02 15.82 -6.33
CA THR A 222 -1.01 16.88 -6.46
C THR A 222 -1.60 18.28 -6.71
N LYS A 223 -2.90 18.37 -7.00
CA LYS A 223 -3.64 19.62 -7.11
C LYS A 223 -4.85 19.61 -6.16
N SER A 224 -5.24 20.79 -5.69
CA SER A 224 -6.37 20.94 -4.77
C SER A 224 -7.71 20.62 -5.41
N ASP A 225 -7.83 20.81 -6.73
CA ASP A 225 -9.04 20.57 -7.53
C ASP A 225 -9.23 19.10 -7.96
N GLY A 226 -8.29 18.21 -7.62
CA GLY A 226 -8.34 16.80 -8.02
C GLY A 226 -7.81 16.50 -9.44
N ASP A 227 -7.43 17.51 -10.23
CA ASP A 227 -6.97 17.35 -11.62
C ASP A 227 -5.45 17.05 -11.73
N GLY A 228 -4.82 16.69 -10.61
CA GLY A 228 -3.42 16.32 -10.52
C GLY A 228 -3.18 14.81 -10.62
N THR A 229 -2.01 14.39 -10.15
CA THR A 229 -1.71 12.96 -9.95
C THR A 229 -2.34 12.49 -8.65
N SER A 230 -3.12 11.42 -8.72
CA SER A 230 -3.79 10.80 -7.58
C SER A 230 -2.89 9.76 -6.91
N TYR A 231 -2.96 9.70 -5.58
CA TYR A 231 -2.31 8.68 -4.77
C TYR A 231 -3.23 8.19 -3.65
N GLU A 232 -3.22 6.90 -3.39
CA GLU A 232 -3.92 6.29 -2.26
C GLU A 232 -3.25 6.58 -0.92
N TYR A 233 -3.98 6.32 0.15
CA TYR A 233 -3.45 6.50 1.50
C TYR A 233 -2.33 5.52 1.86
N ASP A 234 -2.13 4.42 1.13
CA ASP A 234 -1.07 3.43 1.32
C ASP A 234 -0.06 3.40 0.16
N ASP A 235 -0.22 4.29 -0.81
CA ASP A 235 0.70 4.41 -1.94
C ASP A 235 2.11 4.77 -1.47
N ARG A 236 3.09 4.23 -2.21
CA ARG A 236 4.50 4.53 -2.00
C ARG A 236 5.03 5.42 -3.10
N ILE A 237 5.34 6.68 -2.76
CA ILE A 237 5.82 7.65 -3.75
C ILE A 237 7.31 7.93 -3.56
N LYS A 238 8.04 8.02 -4.67
CA LYS A 238 9.44 8.46 -4.68
C LYS A 238 9.49 9.98 -4.69
N VAL A 239 10.06 10.59 -3.67
CA VAL A 239 10.15 12.05 -3.60
C VAL A 239 11.39 12.52 -4.37
N LYS A 240 11.15 13.06 -5.56
CA LYS A 240 12.20 13.59 -6.46
C LYS A 240 12.33 15.12 -6.39
N GLU A 241 11.35 15.79 -5.79
CA GLU A 241 11.31 17.24 -5.57
C GLU A 241 10.35 17.60 -4.44
N ASN A 242 10.27 18.88 -4.07
CA ASN A 242 9.27 19.35 -3.11
C ASN A 242 7.86 19.09 -3.68
N ILE A 243 7.00 18.44 -2.90
CA ILE A 243 5.66 18.07 -3.35
C ILE A 243 4.61 18.51 -2.32
N THR A 244 3.45 18.92 -2.81
CA THR A 244 2.26 19.17 -1.99
C THR A 244 1.15 18.23 -2.44
N LEU A 245 0.55 17.53 -1.48
CA LEU A 245 -0.54 16.59 -1.66
C LEU A 245 -1.78 17.15 -0.95
N TYR A 246 -2.89 17.24 -1.67
CA TYR A 246 -4.16 17.74 -1.19
C TYR A 246 -5.11 16.57 -0.95
N ALA A 247 -5.67 16.49 0.25
CA ALA A 247 -6.68 15.49 0.59
C ALA A 247 -7.95 15.80 -0.21
N GLN A 248 -8.46 14.79 -0.92
CA GLN A 248 -9.75 14.84 -1.58
C GLN A 248 -10.78 14.17 -0.67
N TRP A 249 -11.91 14.85 -0.46
CA TRP A 249 -12.93 14.43 0.49
C TRP A 249 -14.27 14.21 -0.19
N GLU A 250 -15.04 13.28 0.37
CA GLU A 250 -16.44 13.08 0.04
C GLU A 250 -17.30 13.28 1.29
N LYS A 251 -18.32 14.13 1.23
CA LYS A 251 -19.15 14.43 2.41
C LYS A 251 -19.99 13.21 2.78
N ASN A 252 -19.92 12.81 4.05
CA ASN A 252 -20.77 11.77 4.60
C ASN A 252 -22.17 12.35 4.79
N ASN A 253 -23.10 12.00 3.90
CA ASN A 253 -24.49 12.42 4.03
C ASN A 253 -25.16 11.68 5.19
N SER A 254 -25.47 12.40 6.28
CA SER A 254 -26.24 11.89 7.40
C SER A 254 -27.74 12.14 7.21
N SER A 255 -28.51 11.05 7.00
CA SER A 255 -30.00 10.93 6.88
C SER A 255 -30.60 11.24 5.50
N SER A 256 -31.57 10.53 4.89
CA SER A 256 -32.35 9.30 5.16
C SER A 256 -33.05 8.88 3.84
N THR A 257 -33.35 7.58 3.64
CA THR A 257 -34.05 6.97 2.47
C THR A 257 -33.57 7.42 1.09
N ASP A 258 -32.30 7.15 0.78
CA ASP A 258 -31.84 7.20 -0.60
C ASP A 258 -32.08 5.82 -1.24
N ASP A 259 -33.13 5.70 -2.04
CA ASP A 259 -33.36 4.52 -2.91
C ASP A 259 -32.30 4.42 -4.03
N SER A 260 -31.23 5.24 -4.00
CA SER A 260 -30.13 5.11 -4.95
C SER A 260 -29.42 3.77 -4.81
N VAL A 261 -29.39 3.05 -5.93
CA VAL A 261 -28.57 1.85 -6.04
C VAL A 261 -27.13 2.32 -6.18
N LYS A 262 -26.29 2.04 -5.19
CA LYS A 262 -24.87 2.37 -5.22
C LYS A 262 -24.06 1.41 -6.08
N VAL A 263 -22.96 1.92 -6.63
CA VAL A 263 -21.92 1.13 -7.29
C VAL A 263 -21.32 0.16 -6.28
N LYS A 264 -21.13 -1.08 -6.72
CA LYS A 264 -20.54 -2.18 -5.92
C LYS A 264 -19.20 -2.65 -6.49
N SER A 265 -19.02 -2.52 -7.80
CA SER A 265 -17.79 -2.88 -8.48
C SER A 265 -17.66 -2.07 -9.77
N ILE A 266 -16.42 -1.76 -10.14
CA ILE A 266 -16.07 -1.20 -11.44
C ILE A 266 -15.02 -2.12 -12.06
N ILE A 267 -15.23 -2.52 -13.31
CA ILE A 267 -14.24 -3.25 -14.09
C ILE A 267 -13.62 -2.26 -15.07
N VAL A 268 -12.30 -2.11 -15.05
CA VAL A 268 -11.57 -1.25 -15.99
C VAL A 268 -10.86 -2.11 -17.02
N THR A 269 -10.94 -1.72 -18.29
CA THR A 269 -10.28 -2.40 -19.41
C THR A 269 -9.74 -1.39 -20.41
N GLY A 270 -8.65 -1.69 -21.10
CA GLY A 270 -8.32 -0.93 -22.31
C GLY A 270 -9.28 -1.28 -23.44
N ALA A 271 -9.42 -0.36 -24.40
CA ALA A 271 -10.23 -0.58 -25.59
C ALA A 271 -9.84 -1.89 -26.29
N ASN A 272 -10.85 -2.67 -26.69
CA ASN A 272 -10.68 -4.01 -27.25
C ASN A 272 -9.96 -5.02 -26.33
N GLY A 273 -9.94 -4.77 -25.01
CA GLY A 273 -9.25 -5.63 -24.05
C GLY A 273 -7.72 -5.48 -24.05
N LEU A 274 -7.19 -4.44 -24.70
CA LEU A 274 -5.76 -4.18 -24.70
C LEU A 274 -5.27 -3.80 -23.30
N SER A 275 -4.07 -4.28 -22.96
CA SER A 275 -3.37 -3.98 -21.71
C SER A 275 -1.99 -3.37 -21.98
N GLU A 276 -1.74 -2.89 -23.20
CA GLU A 276 -0.41 -2.48 -23.65
C GLU A 276 -0.46 -1.27 -24.60
N ILE A 277 0.53 -0.38 -24.50
CA ILE A 277 0.86 0.66 -25.49
C ILE A 277 2.29 0.37 -25.98
N LYS A 278 2.46 0.16 -27.29
CA LYS A 278 3.76 -0.19 -27.91
C LYS A 278 4.33 0.87 -28.85
N THR A 279 3.52 1.87 -29.18
CA THR A 279 3.88 2.92 -30.13
C THR A 279 4.42 4.12 -29.36
N LYS A 280 5.50 4.73 -29.85
CA LYS A 280 6.01 6.01 -29.33
C LYS A 280 4.90 7.06 -29.31
N ASP A 281 4.73 7.73 -28.17
CA ASP A 281 3.68 8.70 -27.91
C ASP A 281 2.25 8.14 -28.13
N GLY A 282 2.11 6.81 -28.02
CA GLY A 282 0.87 6.09 -28.27
C GLY A 282 -0.18 6.35 -27.20
N THR A 283 -1.45 6.14 -27.56
CA THR A 283 -2.59 6.34 -26.66
C THR A 283 -3.47 5.10 -26.58
N LEU A 284 -4.06 4.83 -25.42
CA LEU A 284 -5.04 3.78 -25.21
C LEU A 284 -6.30 4.38 -24.59
N GLN A 285 -7.44 4.18 -25.24
CA GLN A 285 -8.72 4.54 -24.65
C GLN A 285 -9.08 3.53 -23.57
N MET A 286 -9.33 4.00 -22.36
CA MET A 286 -9.76 3.16 -21.24
C MET A 286 -11.28 3.16 -21.16
N THR A 287 -11.84 2.01 -20.81
CA THR A 287 -13.27 1.77 -20.67
C THR A 287 -13.55 1.19 -19.29
N LYS A 288 -14.79 1.38 -18.84
CA LYS A 288 -15.28 0.88 -17.56
C LYS A 288 -16.58 0.11 -17.74
N LEU A 289 -16.85 -0.80 -16.82
CA LEU A 289 -18.18 -1.36 -16.58
C LEU A 289 -18.53 -1.16 -15.11
N VAL A 290 -19.59 -0.39 -14.86
CA VAL A 290 -20.12 -0.15 -13.50
C VAL A 290 -21.14 -1.23 -13.17
N VAL A 291 -21.01 -1.84 -12.00
CA VAL A 291 -21.89 -2.91 -11.51
C VAL A 291 -22.47 -2.50 -10.13
N PRO A 292 -23.78 -2.59 -9.91
CA PRO A 292 -24.79 -2.99 -10.90
C PRO A 292 -25.00 -1.92 -11.98
N ASN A 293 -25.45 -2.32 -13.17
CA ASN A 293 -25.82 -1.39 -14.25
C ASN A 293 -27.08 -0.56 -13.93
N THR A 294 -27.77 -0.90 -12.86
CA THR A 294 -28.88 -0.14 -12.28
C THR A 294 -28.40 0.90 -11.27
N ALA A 295 -27.09 1.04 -11.06
CA ALA A 295 -26.57 2.09 -10.19
C ALA A 295 -27.05 3.45 -10.68
N THR A 296 -27.54 4.27 -9.74
CA THR A 296 -28.17 5.56 -10.05
C THR A 296 -27.18 6.53 -10.69
N THR A 297 -25.92 6.49 -10.25
CA THR A 297 -24.81 7.25 -10.83
C THR A 297 -23.74 6.30 -11.35
N GLN A 298 -23.54 6.27 -12.66
CA GLN A 298 -22.55 5.40 -13.33
C GLN A 298 -21.33 6.18 -13.84
N THR A 299 -21.24 7.48 -13.55
CA THR A 299 -20.07 8.31 -13.87
C THR A 299 -18.88 7.93 -13.01
N VAL A 300 -17.68 8.17 -13.53
CA VAL A 300 -16.43 7.93 -12.80
C VAL A 300 -15.48 9.09 -13.02
N THR A 301 -14.56 9.24 -12.09
CA THR A 301 -13.33 10.01 -12.27
C THR A 301 -12.20 9.07 -12.66
N TRP A 302 -11.46 9.44 -13.72
CA TRP A 302 -10.31 8.70 -14.21
C TRP A 302 -9.03 9.26 -13.60
N SER A 303 -8.14 8.37 -13.15
CA SER A 303 -6.79 8.74 -12.72
C SER A 303 -5.76 7.71 -13.17
N VAL A 304 -4.50 8.11 -13.19
CA VAL A 304 -3.38 7.23 -13.51
C VAL A 304 -2.31 7.32 -12.42
N VAL A 305 -1.89 6.17 -11.89
CA VAL A 305 -0.76 6.05 -10.98
C VAL A 305 0.45 5.58 -11.77
N ASN A 306 1.49 6.41 -11.82
CA ASN A 306 2.73 6.06 -12.50
C ASN A 306 3.52 5.04 -11.67
N GLY A 307 3.97 3.96 -12.32
CA GLY A 307 4.77 2.93 -11.66
C GLY A 307 6.23 3.34 -11.45
N ILE A 308 7.06 2.38 -11.04
CA ILE A 308 8.50 2.62 -10.79
C ILE A 308 9.21 3.12 -12.06
N THR A 309 8.83 2.57 -13.21
CA THR A 309 9.46 2.86 -14.51
C THR A 309 8.49 3.50 -15.52
N GLY A 310 7.18 3.23 -15.40
CA GLY A 310 6.19 3.69 -16.36
C GLY A 310 5.64 5.05 -16.01
N GLU A 311 5.53 5.93 -16.99
CA GLU A 311 4.86 7.22 -16.86
C GLU A 311 3.81 7.38 -17.96
N ALA A 312 2.65 7.93 -17.59
CA ALA A 312 1.57 8.26 -18.49
C ALA A 312 0.73 9.42 -17.94
N THR A 313 -0.11 9.97 -18.81
CA THR A 313 -1.18 10.90 -18.42
C THR A 313 -2.52 10.31 -18.82
N ILE A 314 -3.59 10.63 -18.10
CA ILE A 314 -4.95 10.25 -18.48
C ILE A 314 -5.85 11.47 -18.44
N SER A 315 -6.71 11.60 -19.44
CA SER A 315 -7.73 12.65 -19.50
C SER A 315 -9.01 12.25 -18.75
N SER A 316 -9.88 13.24 -18.51
CA SER A 316 -11.20 13.05 -17.90
C SER A 316 -12.14 12.11 -18.67
N ASN A 317 -11.89 11.87 -19.96
CA ASN A 317 -12.61 10.88 -20.76
C ASN A 317 -11.92 9.50 -20.83
N GLY A 318 -10.88 9.26 -20.03
CA GLY A 318 -10.19 7.98 -19.93
C GLY A 318 -9.19 7.69 -21.05
N LYS A 319 -8.71 8.71 -21.78
CA LYS A 319 -7.67 8.51 -22.80
C LYS A 319 -6.29 8.53 -22.15
N LEU A 320 -5.67 7.36 -22.03
CA LEU A 320 -4.31 7.19 -21.52
C LEU A 320 -3.29 7.51 -22.61
N THR A 321 -2.29 8.33 -22.29
CA THR A 321 -1.21 8.74 -23.20
C THR A 321 0.13 8.34 -22.59
N ALA A 322 0.93 7.57 -23.33
CA ALA A 322 2.22 7.09 -22.87
C ALA A 322 3.25 8.22 -22.77
N VAL A 323 4.11 8.15 -21.74
CA VAL A 323 5.22 9.09 -21.52
C VAL A 323 6.54 8.34 -21.34
N ALA A 324 6.59 7.28 -20.54
CA ALA A 324 7.81 6.48 -20.33
C ALA A 324 7.54 4.97 -20.24
N ASN A 325 8.55 4.17 -20.63
CA ASN A 325 8.49 2.71 -20.65
C ASN A 325 8.35 2.11 -19.24
N GLY A 326 7.36 1.26 -19.04
CA GLY A 326 7.11 0.59 -17.76
C GLY A 326 5.64 0.28 -17.59
N THR A 327 5.15 0.24 -16.35
CA THR A 327 3.75 -0.07 -16.06
C THR A 327 3.05 1.12 -15.40
N VAL A 328 1.80 1.42 -15.79
CA VAL A 328 1.00 2.55 -15.24
C VAL A 328 -0.45 2.16 -14.95
N THR A 329 -0.94 2.51 -13.76
CA THR A 329 -2.22 2.06 -13.20
C THR A 329 -3.33 2.99 -13.60
N VAL A 330 -4.25 2.52 -14.44
CA VAL A 330 -5.46 3.30 -14.69
C VAL A 330 -6.52 2.94 -13.65
N LYS A 331 -7.09 3.94 -13.01
CA LYS A 331 -8.18 3.82 -12.04
C LYS A 331 -9.43 4.55 -12.53
N ALA A 332 -10.59 3.97 -12.25
CA ALA A 332 -11.90 4.58 -12.42
C ALA A 332 -12.65 4.54 -11.08
N THR A 333 -12.85 5.70 -10.46
CA THR A 333 -13.53 5.85 -9.15
C THR A 333 -14.98 6.25 -9.35
N ALA A 334 -15.94 5.59 -8.69
CA ALA A 334 -17.35 5.94 -8.74
C ALA A 334 -17.61 7.35 -8.17
N ASN A 335 -18.51 8.11 -8.82
CA ASN A 335 -18.87 9.47 -8.38
C ASN A 335 -20.18 9.50 -7.58
N ASP A 336 -20.53 8.40 -6.91
CA ASP A 336 -21.85 8.18 -6.33
C ASP A 336 -21.88 8.14 -4.79
N GLY A 337 -20.78 8.44 -4.09
CA GLY A 337 -20.72 8.28 -2.63
C GLY A 337 -20.15 6.95 -2.15
N SER A 338 -19.97 5.96 -3.05
CA SER A 338 -19.65 4.60 -2.60
C SER A 338 -18.17 4.38 -2.26
N GLY A 339 -17.27 5.25 -2.74
CA GLY A 339 -15.82 5.03 -2.69
C GLY A 339 -15.33 3.83 -3.50
N VAL A 340 -16.20 3.18 -4.29
CA VAL A 340 -15.83 2.02 -5.11
C VAL A 340 -15.00 2.48 -6.30
N PHE A 341 -13.93 1.75 -6.60
CA PHE A 341 -13.15 1.94 -7.82
C PHE A 341 -12.82 0.61 -8.49
N GLY A 342 -12.43 0.71 -9.75
CA GLY A 342 -11.83 -0.36 -10.52
C GLY A 342 -10.48 0.08 -11.06
N SER A 343 -9.59 -0.85 -11.34
CA SER A 343 -8.26 -0.55 -11.89
C SER A 343 -7.85 -1.54 -12.97
N ALA A 344 -6.94 -1.09 -13.85
CA ALA A 344 -6.32 -1.90 -14.88
C ALA A 344 -4.83 -1.61 -15.02
N VAL A 345 -4.05 -2.67 -15.25
CA VAL A 345 -2.61 -2.58 -15.51
C VAL A 345 -2.35 -2.34 -16.98
N ILE A 346 -1.66 -1.24 -17.31
CA ILE A 346 -1.19 -1.00 -18.68
C ILE A 346 0.34 -1.04 -18.74
N THR A 347 0.88 -1.86 -19.65
CA THR A 347 2.30 -1.91 -19.96
C THR A 347 2.63 -0.99 -21.12
N ILE A 348 3.55 -0.07 -20.90
CA ILE A 348 4.04 0.89 -21.88
C ILE A 348 5.45 0.46 -22.34
N SER A 349 5.63 0.39 -23.65
CA SER A 349 6.90 0.12 -24.31
C SER A 349 7.04 1.00 -25.56
N GLY A 350 8.28 1.17 -26.03
CA GLY A 350 8.57 1.94 -27.24
C GLY A 350 8.56 3.46 -27.08
N GLN A 351 8.65 3.98 -25.84
CA GLN A 351 8.85 5.41 -25.54
C GLN A 351 10.33 5.79 -25.58
#